data_AF-A0A193GA38-F1
#
_entry.id   AF-A0A193GA38-F1
#
_cell.length_a   1.000
_cell.length_b   1.000
_cell.length_c   1.000
_cell.angle_alpha   90.00
_cell.angle_beta   90.00
_cell.angle_gamma   90.00
#
_symmetry.space_group_name_H-M   'P 1'
#
loop_
_entity.id
_entity.type
_entity.pdbx_description
1 polymer ?
#
loop_
_entity_poly.entity_id
_entity_poly.type
_entity_poly.pdbx_seq_one_letter_code
_entity_poly.pdbx_strand_id
1 'polypeptide(L)'
;MKMKFPQKILLLVAGWTLSAAALAAGPVVVDAHPPAKGAKSPQYTVDADTRRLDGKQLGQALAAVAKDKARGANTPVAVLVDPALSMNDVSALARVVRQSGMKNVRYFVYHGDPSMVAEFVPSSDNAFPRSRLDSEVMAAPK
;
A
#
# COMPACT_ATOMS: atom_id res chain seq x y z
N MET A 1 -6.08 2.72 -68.93
CA MET A 1 -5.26 1.84 -68.07
C MET A 1 -6.11 1.39 -66.89
N LYS A 2 -6.05 0.10 -66.54
CA LYS A 2 -7.02 -0.66 -65.72
C LYS A 2 -7.07 -0.24 -64.24
N MET A 3 -8.28 -0.09 -63.69
CA MET A 3 -8.58 -0.19 -62.25
C MET A 3 -8.32 -1.62 -61.74
N LYS A 4 -7.74 -1.76 -60.53
CA LYS A 4 -7.89 -2.94 -59.66
C LYS A 4 -7.72 -2.57 -58.18
N PHE A 5 -8.81 -2.53 -57.42
CA PHE A 5 -8.88 -3.00 -56.03
C PHE A 5 -9.46 -4.42 -56.08
N PRO A 6 -9.13 -5.39 -55.19
CA PRO A 6 -9.58 -5.33 -53.79
C PRO A 6 -8.77 -6.12 -52.72
N GLN A 7 -9.22 -5.96 -51.46
CA GLN A 7 -9.25 -6.93 -50.35
C GLN A 7 -8.00 -7.76 -50.00
N LYS A 8 -7.41 -7.47 -48.83
CA LYS A 8 -7.13 -8.47 -47.78
C LYS A 8 -6.95 -7.77 -46.42
N ILE A 9 -8.00 -7.89 -45.62
CA ILE A 9 -7.97 -7.74 -44.17
C ILE A 9 -7.07 -8.85 -43.63
N LEU A 10 -6.05 -8.52 -42.86
CA LEU A 10 -5.58 -9.41 -41.80
C LEU A 10 -5.01 -8.57 -40.65
N LEU A 11 -5.91 -8.35 -39.70
CA LEU A 11 -5.67 -8.12 -38.28
C LEU A 11 -4.24 -8.48 -37.82
N LEU A 12 -3.43 -7.45 -37.61
CA LEU A 12 -2.23 -7.50 -36.75
C LEU A 12 -2.49 -6.73 -35.44
N VAL A 13 -3.72 -6.84 -34.94
CA VAL A 13 -4.09 -6.52 -33.56
C VAL A 13 -4.28 -7.86 -32.84
N ALA A 14 -3.17 -8.57 -32.64
CA ALA A 14 -3.14 -9.81 -31.87
C ALA A 14 -1.91 -9.75 -30.97
N GLY A 15 -2.13 -9.41 -29.69
CA GLY A 15 -1.10 -9.59 -28.66
C GLY A 15 -1.18 -8.72 -27.41
N TRP A 16 -1.95 -7.63 -27.40
CA TRP A 16 -2.04 -6.73 -26.23
C TRP A 16 -3.44 -6.68 -25.58
N THR A 17 -4.23 -7.73 -25.81
CA THR A 17 -5.58 -7.83 -25.27
C THR A 17 -5.76 -9.17 -24.57
N LEU A 18 -5.13 -9.38 -23.41
CA LEU A 18 -5.55 -10.36 -22.40
C LEU A 18 -4.65 -10.34 -21.13
N SER A 19 -4.46 -9.15 -20.53
CA SER A 19 -4.12 -9.04 -19.09
C SER A 19 -4.49 -7.69 -18.43
N ALA A 20 -4.99 -6.70 -19.18
CA ALA A 20 -5.36 -5.39 -18.61
C ALA A 20 -6.74 -5.36 -17.92
N ALA A 21 -7.62 -6.35 -18.16
CA ALA A 21 -9.00 -6.33 -17.66
C ALA A 21 -9.23 -7.06 -16.32
N ALA A 22 -8.22 -7.76 -15.79
CA ALA A 22 -8.30 -8.46 -14.50
C ALA A 22 -7.41 -7.84 -13.40
N LEU A 23 -6.58 -6.84 -13.74
CA LEU A 23 -5.86 -5.98 -12.79
C LEU A 23 -6.64 -4.70 -12.43
N ALA A 24 -7.86 -4.56 -12.95
CA ALA A 24 -8.78 -3.50 -12.58
C ALA A 24 -9.26 -3.72 -11.13
N ALA A 25 -8.76 -2.86 -10.23
CA ALA A 25 -9.10 -2.77 -8.80
C ALA A 25 -8.47 -3.80 -7.85
N GLY A 26 -7.27 -4.30 -8.15
CA GLY A 26 -6.43 -4.90 -7.10
C GLY A 26 -6.09 -3.86 -6.00
N PRO A 27 -5.95 -4.28 -4.73
CA PRO A 27 -5.49 -3.38 -3.67
C PRO A 27 -4.11 -2.82 -4.02
N VAL A 28 -3.88 -1.56 -3.68
CA VAL A 28 -2.52 -0.99 -3.68
C VAL A 28 -1.77 -1.62 -2.52
N VAL A 29 -0.64 -2.25 -2.81
CA VAL A 29 0.21 -2.82 -1.75
C VAL A 29 1.36 -1.85 -1.49
N VAL A 30 1.66 -1.56 -0.23
CA VAL A 30 2.80 -0.72 0.15
C VAL A 30 3.66 -1.52 1.11
N ASP A 31 4.87 -1.90 0.71
CA ASP A 31 5.83 -2.47 1.65
C ASP A 31 6.68 -1.36 2.26
N ALA A 32 6.69 -1.30 3.58
CA ALA A 32 7.54 -0.41 4.36
C ALA A 32 8.74 -1.20 4.88
N HIS A 33 9.92 -0.74 4.48
CA HIS A 33 11.19 -1.41 4.76
C HIS A 33 12.03 -0.56 5.72
N PRO A 34 12.88 -1.21 6.55
CA PRO A 34 13.79 -0.49 7.41
C PRO A 34 14.73 0.41 6.60
N PRO A 35 15.28 1.47 7.22
CA PRO A 35 16.25 2.32 6.56
C PRO A 35 17.41 1.49 6.00
N ALA A 36 17.76 1.73 4.73
CA ALA A 36 18.99 1.19 4.18
C ALA A 36 20.19 1.64 5.03
N LYS A 37 21.30 0.89 5.02
CA LYS A 37 22.49 1.24 5.81
C LYS A 37 22.90 2.70 5.57
N GLY A 38 22.89 3.51 6.64
CA GLY A 38 23.22 4.93 6.61
C GLY A 38 22.05 5.89 6.32
N ALA A 39 20.86 5.39 6.00
CA ALA A 39 19.65 6.19 5.86
C ALA A 39 18.99 6.44 7.23
N LYS A 40 18.37 7.61 7.37
CA LYS A 40 17.65 8.01 8.60
C LYS A 40 16.14 7.74 8.55
N SER A 41 15.64 7.29 7.41
CA SER A 41 14.20 7.13 7.17
C SER A 41 13.91 5.78 6.50
N PRO A 42 12.71 5.22 6.73
CA PRO A 42 12.24 4.04 6.01
C PRO A 42 12.19 4.28 4.51
N GLN A 43 12.18 3.18 3.76
CA GLN A 43 11.96 3.18 2.32
C GLN A 43 10.73 2.35 1.99
N TYR A 44 10.10 2.68 0.86
CA TYR A 44 8.82 2.08 0.50
C TYR A 44 8.85 1.50 -0.92
N THR A 45 8.13 0.43 -1.13
CA THR A 45 7.75 -0.04 -2.49
C THR A 45 6.24 0.02 -2.61
N VAL A 46 5.74 0.19 -3.82
CA VAL A 46 4.30 0.23 -4.11
C VAL A 46 3.98 -0.79 -5.18
N ASP A 47 2.97 -1.61 -4.94
CA ASP A 47 2.63 -2.80 -5.71
C ASP A 47 3.88 -3.71 -5.89
N ALA A 48 3.95 -4.47 -6.98
CA ALA A 48 5.11 -5.31 -7.29
C ALA A 48 6.33 -4.52 -7.81
N ASP A 49 6.39 -3.20 -7.61
CA ASP A 49 7.53 -2.39 -8.01
C ASP A 49 8.74 -2.66 -7.10
N THR A 50 9.92 -2.71 -7.70
CA THR A 50 11.19 -2.88 -6.98
C THR A 50 11.83 -1.54 -6.59
N ARG A 51 11.31 -0.44 -7.12
CA ARG A 51 11.83 0.90 -6.87
C ARG A 51 11.60 1.33 -5.42
N ARG A 52 12.70 1.60 -4.71
CA ARG A 52 12.67 2.20 -3.37
C ARG A 52 12.29 3.68 -3.44
N LEU A 53 11.21 4.02 -2.73
CA LEU A 53 10.67 5.36 -2.60
C LEU A 53 11.00 5.94 -1.22
N ASP A 54 11.24 7.24 -1.16
CA ASP A 54 11.18 8.00 0.09
C ASP A 54 9.72 8.33 0.48
N GLY A 55 9.52 8.89 1.67
CA GLY A 55 8.16 9.22 2.16
C GLY A 55 7.42 10.25 1.30
N LYS A 56 8.13 11.17 0.65
CA LYS A 56 7.51 12.17 -0.23
C LYS A 56 7.05 11.50 -1.52
N GLN A 57 7.88 10.64 -2.11
CA GLN A 57 7.58 9.88 -3.31
C GLN A 57 6.42 8.90 -3.08
N LEU A 58 6.37 8.24 -1.92
CA LEU A 58 5.23 7.41 -1.53
C LEU A 58 3.94 8.24 -1.49
N GLY A 59 3.96 9.39 -0.82
CA GLY A 59 2.79 10.27 -0.73
C GLY A 59 2.29 10.73 -2.10
N GLN A 60 3.21 11.02 -3.03
CA GLN A 60 2.88 11.37 -4.42
C GLN A 60 2.28 10.19 -5.19
N ALA A 61 2.84 8.99 -5.06
CA ALA A 61 2.32 7.79 -5.71
C ALA A 61 0.89 7.48 -5.26
N LEU A 62 0.63 7.50 -3.95
CA LEU A 62 -0.71 7.29 -3.40
C LEU A 62 -1.68 8.42 -3.77
N ALA A 63 -1.23 9.68 -3.78
CA ALA A 63 -2.06 10.79 -4.23
C ALA A 63 -2.42 10.70 -5.72
N ALA A 64 -1.53 10.13 -6.54
CA ALA A 64 -1.84 9.86 -7.95
C ALA A 64 -2.94 8.80 -8.07
N VAL A 65 -2.88 7.73 -7.27
CA VAL A 65 -3.95 6.72 -7.19
C VAL A 65 -5.27 7.35 -6.72
N ALA A 66 -5.23 8.19 -5.68
CA ALA A 66 -6.43 8.83 -5.13
C ALA A 66 -7.17 9.71 -6.15
N LYS A 67 -6.43 10.27 -7.12
CA LYS A 67 -6.94 11.14 -8.19
C LYS A 67 -7.22 10.40 -9.50
N ASP A 68 -6.84 9.13 -9.58
CA ASP A 68 -7.07 8.31 -10.75
C ASP A 68 -8.57 8.03 -10.93
N LYS A 69 -9.08 8.15 -12.16
CA LYS A 69 -10.52 8.01 -12.44
C LYS A 69 -11.02 6.57 -12.32
N ALA A 70 -10.16 5.58 -12.51
CA ALA A 70 -10.52 4.16 -12.44
C ALA A 70 -10.39 3.59 -11.02
N ARG A 71 -9.46 4.11 -10.23
CA ARG A 71 -9.18 3.70 -8.84
C ARG A 71 -9.82 4.62 -7.80
N GLY A 72 -9.40 5.87 -7.75
CA GLY A 72 -9.87 6.88 -6.80
C GLY A 72 -9.49 6.64 -5.34
N ALA A 73 -9.84 7.58 -4.47
CA ALA A 73 -9.47 7.61 -3.05
C ALA A 73 -9.98 6.42 -2.20
N ASN A 74 -11.00 5.71 -2.68
CA ASN A 74 -11.57 4.53 -2.01
C ASN A 74 -10.89 3.21 -2.40
N THR A 75 -9.90 3.24 -3.30
CA THR A 75 -9.11 2.04 -3.63
C THR A 75 -8.48 1.48 -2.36
N PRO A 76 -8.64 0.18 -2.07
CA PRO A 76 -8.04 -0.43 -0.90
C PRO A 76 -6.52 -0.32 -0.93
N VAL A 77 -5.92 0.07 0.19
CA VAL A 77 -4.47 0.10 0.38
C VAL A 77 -4.11 -0.85 1.51
N ALA A 78 -3.25 -1.83 1.21
CA ALA A 78 -2.64 -2.70 2.20
C ALA A 78 -1.22 -2.21 2.47
N VAL A 79 -0.96 -1.75 3.69
CA VAL A 79 0.37 -1.32 4.12
C VAL A 79 1.01 -2.44 4.92
N LEU A 80 2.07 -3.00 4.38
CA LEU A 80 2.84 -4.08 4.92
C LEU A 80 4.06 -3.49 5.65
N VAL A 81 4.15 -3.73 6.95
CA VAL A 81 5.14 -3.11 7.83
C VAL A 81 6.16 -4.14 8.25
N ASP A 82 7.43 -3.88 7.93
CA ASP A 82 8.54 -4.68 8.43
C ASP A 82 8.63 -4.58 9.97
N PRO A 83 8.74 -5.71 10.69
CA PRO A 83 8.78 -5.72 12.16
C PRO A 83 10.00 -5.00 12.76
N ALA A 84 11.04 -4.70 11.97
CA ALA A 84 12.20 -3.93 12.39
C ALA A 84 11.93 -2.40 12.43
N LEU A 85 10.79 -1.94 11.92
CA LEU A 85 10.44 -0.52 11.95
C LEU A 85 10.02 -0.07 13.36
N SER A 86 10.47 1.12 13.75
CA SER A 86 10.08 1.71 15.04
C SER A 86 8.66 2.25 15.00
N MET A 87 8.05 2.45 16.17
CA MET A 87 6.74 3.10 16.28
C MET A 87 6.73 4.51 15.67
N ASN A 88 7.85 5.24 15.73
CA ASN A 88 7.99 6.54 15.11
C ASN A 88 7.95 6.44 13.58
N ASP A 89 8.60 5.42 13.01
CA ASP A 89 8.58 5.17 11.56
C ASP A 89 7.17 4.86 11.07
N VAL A 90 6.46 4.00 11.81
CA VAL A 90 5.06 3.64 11.52
C VAL A 90 4.14 4.86 11.62
N SER A 91 4.35 5.72 12.62
CA SER A 91 3.58 6.96 12.78
C SER A 91 3.84 7.95 11.64
N ALA A 92 5.09 8.07 11.20
CA ALA A 92 5.48 8.92 10.07
C ALA A 92 4.87 8.41 8.76
N LEU A 93 4.91 7.08 8.54
CA LEU A 93 4.25 6.42 7.41
C LEU A 93 2.74 6.67 7.42
N ALA A 94 2.07 6.44 8.54
CA ALA A 94 0.63 6.66 8.67
C ALA A 94 0.23 8.11 8.34
N ARG A 95 1.07 9.08 8.75
CA ARG A 95 0.88 10.49 8.39
C ARG A 95 0.98 10.73 6.89
N VAL A 96 1.99 10.16 6.22
CA VAL A 96 2.16 10.25 4.76
C VAL A 96 0.96 9.67 4.03
N VAL A 97 0.52 8.47 4.43
CA VAL A 97 -0.63 7.80 3.82
C VAL A 97 -1.91 8.61 4.03
N ARG A 98 -2.15 9.14 5.25
CA ARG A 98 -3.30 10.00 5.52
C ARG A 98 -3.31 11.27 4.66
N GLN A 99 -2.14 11.88 4.44
CA GLN A 99 -1.97 13.08 3.64
C GLN A 99 -2.15 12.83 2.13
N SER A 100 -2.00 11.58 1.67
CA SER A 100 -2.21 11.23 0.25
C SER A 100 -3.66 11.31 -0.21
N GLY A 101 -4.62 11.31 0.73
CA GLY A 101 -6.06 11.37 0.45
C GLY A 101 -6.76 10.01 0.38
N MET A 102 -6.02 8.91 0.47
CA MET A 102 -6.58 7.55 0.54
C MET A 102 -7.47 7.38 1.78
N LYS A 103 -8.60 6.67 1.60
CA LYS A 103 -9.64 6.50 2.64
C LYS A 103 -9.75 5.08 3.17
N ASN A 104 -9.40 4.08 2.35
CA ASN A 104 -9.49 2.67 2.70
C ASN A 104 -8.09 2.09 2.86
N VAL A 105 -7.52 2.21 4.06
CA VAL A 105 -6.14 1.81 4.34
C VAL A 105 -6.13 0.85 5.52
N ARG A 106 -5.47 -0.29 5.36
CA ARG A 106 -5.27 -1.32 6.39
C ARG A 106 -3.79 -1.56 6.57
N TYR A 107 -3.33 -1.68 7.81
CA TYR A 107 -1.92 -1.89 8.13
C TYR A 107 -1.72 -3.29 8.68
N PHE A 108 -0.64 -3.90 8.24
CA PHE A 108 -0.31 -5.29 8.51
C PHE A 108 1.14 -5.38 8.94
N VAL A 109 1.46 -6.21 9.93
CA VAL A 109 2.84 -6.53 10.31
C VAL A 109 3.10 -8.01 10.13
N TYR A 110 4.29 -8.35 9.64
CA TYR A 110 4.74 -9.73 9.48
C TYR A 110 5.45 -10.23 10.74
N HIS A 111 5.08 -11.41 11.22
CA HIS A 111 5.74 -12.07 12.35
C HIS A 111 6.73 -13.13 11.88
N GLY A 112 7.80 -12.72 11.19
CA GLY A 112 8.92 -13.59 10.79
C GLY A 112 8.64 -14.61 9.67
N ASP A 113 7.37 -14.98 9.48
CA ASP A 113 6.85 -15.77 8.36
C ASP A 113 5.77 -14.94 7.63
N PRO A 114 5.81 -14.80 6.29
CA PRO A 114 4.75 -14.17 5.49
C PRO A 114 3.35 -14.76 5.70
N SER A 115 3.23 -15.99 6.23
CA SER A 115 1.96 -16.63 6.57
C SER A 115 1.29 -16.07 7.83
N MET A 116 2.04 -15.36 8.67
CA MET A 116 1.56 -14.75 9.92
C MET A 116 1.49 -13.23 9.80
N VAL A 117 0.31 -12.75 9.41
CA VAL A 117 0.02 -11.33 9.23
C VAL A 117 -0.96 -10.86 10.30
N ALA A 118 -0.57 -9.86 11.08
CA ALA A 118 -1.47 -9.22 12.04
C ALA A 118 -1.89 -7.84 11.53
N GLU A 119 -3.20 -7.60 11.44
CA GLU A 119 -3.71 -6.27 11.16
C GLU A 119 -3.63 -5.39 12.41
N PHE A 120 -3.27 -4.13 12.24
CA PHE A 120 -3.30 -3.14 13.30
C PHE A 120 -3.75 -1.77 12.78
N VAL A 121 -4.16 -0.90 13.71
CA VAL A 121 -4.47 0.50 13.40
C VAL A 121 -3.37 1.35 14.03
N PRO A 122 -2.56 2.08 13.24
CA PRO A 122 -1.58 3.01 13.80
C PRO A 122 -2.32 4.10 14.58
N SER A 123 -2.17 4.12 15.90
CA SER A 123 -2.69 5.21 16.73
C SER A 123 -1.54 6.08 17.22
N SER A 124 -1.58 7.37 16.90
CA SER A 124 -0.74 8.38 17.56
C SER A 124 -1.38 8.95 18.82
N ASP A 125 -2.70 8.77 18.98
CA ASP A 125 -3.48 9.34 20.07
C ASP A 125 -3.83 8.25 21.08
N ASN A 126 -3.31 8.42 22.29
CA ASN A 126 -3.61 7.62 23.48
C ASN A 126 -3.50 6.10 23.26
N ALA A 127 -2.24 5.61 23.26
CA ALA A 127 -1.99 4.24 23.69
C ALA A 127 -2.83 3.98 24.94
N PHE A 128 -3.57 2.87 24.97
CA PHE A 128 -4.36 2.42 26.11
C PHE A 128 -3.54 2.67 27.38
N PRO A 129 -3.89 3.65 28.24
CA PRO A 129 -3.03 4.01 29.34
C PRO A 129 -2.84 2.76 30.19
N ARG A 130 -1.60 2.35 30.45
CA ARG A 130 -1.28 1.12 31.20
C ARG A 130 -2.10 0.98 32.48
N SER A 131 -2.36 2.11 33.14
CA SER A 131 -3.22 2.21 34.32
C SER A 131 -4.65 1.69 34.13
N ARG A 132 -5.24 1.82 32.94
CA ARG A 132 -6.55 1.21 32.61
C ARG A 132 -6.46 -0.28 32.32
N LEU A 133 -5.35 -0.74 31.75
CA LEU A 133 -5.15 -2.17 31.49
C LEU A 133 -5.06 -2.94 32.82
N ASP A 134 -4.34 -2.38 33.79
CA ASP A 134 -4.20 -2.93 35.14
C ASP A 134 -5.52 -2.90 35.92
N SER A 135 -6.38 -1.90 35.69
CA SER A 135 -7.66 -1.77 36.40
C SER A 135 -8.83 -2.54 35.77
N GLU A 136 -8.87 -2.70 34.45
CA GLU A 136 -10.02 -3.30 33.74
C GLU A 136 -9.77 -4.74 33.30
N VAL A 137 -8.52 -5.15 33.05
CA VAL A 137 -8.19 -6.48 32.50
C VAL A 137 -7.51 -7.38 33.54
N MET A 138 -6.71 -6.80 34.44
CA MET A 138 -6.02 -7.55 35.51
C MET A 138 -6.79 -7.58 36.84
N ALA A 139 -7.92 -6.87 36.93
CA ALA A 139 -8.88 -7.04 38.03
C ALA A 139 -9.65 -8.37 37.83
N ALA A 140 -8.96 -9.49 38.03
CA ALA A 140 -9.61 -10.79 38.14
C ALA A 140 -10.66 -10.74 39.27
N PRO A 141 -11.87 -11.29 39.09
CA PRO A 141 -12.80 -11.43 40.19
C PRO A 141 -12.19 -12.36 41.24
N LYS A 142 -12.26 -11.97 42.51
CA LYS A 142 -11.93 -12.84 43.63
C LYS A 142 -12.92 -13.99 43.73
#